data_AF-A0AAN9J1I4-F1
#
_entry.id   AF-A0AAN9J1I4-F1
#
_cell.length_a   1.000
_cell.length_b   1.000
_cell.length_c   1.000
_cell.angle_alpha   90.00
_cell.angle_beta   90.00
_cell.angle_gamma   90.00
#
_symmetry.space_group_name_H-M   'P 1'
#
loop_
_entity.id
_entity.type
_entity.pdbx_description
1 polymer ?
#
loop_
_entity_poly.entity_id
_entity_poly.type
_entity_poly.pdbx_seq_one_letter_code
_entity_poly.pdbx_strand_id
1 'polypeptide(L)'
;MAAFKTLKPFSALATISITFFLLLLNSSKVNSSEEQSFSITKFSTYQENLILQGDATITPTGKLQLTTVDENGNPLPYSLGRALYSTPIRVWDKSTDDEASFATFFSFVVNAPNKTTTADGLAFFIAPVDTQPQTNGGLLGIFKEATYNSSNQIVAVEFDTHYNSPWDPRNTPHLGIDVNTIKSKKVAAVGFRNGYVATVLVTYDPTYKSLVASLVYPKFKTSYIVSAAVDLKATVPEWVRVGFSATTGLSDNYIETHDILSWSFKSKLPAGDNDVLGFATSSLHHDHLNNLNSF
;
A
#
# COMPACT_ATOMS: atom_id res chain seq x y z
N MET A 1 74.59 -46.76 3.43
CA MET A 1 73.65 -46.28 2.40
C MET A 1 72.31 -46.00 3.07
N ALA A 2 71.98 -44.74 3.33
CA ALA A 2 70.65 -44.35 3.80
C ALA A 2 70.17 -43.21 2.89
N ALA A 3 69.13 -43.49 2.10
CA ALA A 3 68.53 -42.53 1.19
C ALA A 3 67.47 -41.71 1.94
N PHE A 4 67.72 -40.41 2.12
CA PHE A 4 66.71 -39.47 2.57
C PHE A 4 65.70 -39.25 1.44
N LYS A 5 64.47 -39.75 1.61
CA LYS A 5 63.33 -39.38 0.76
C LYS A 5 62.84 -38.00 1.17
N THR A 6 63.09 -37.00 0.33
CA THR A 6 62.47 -35.68 0.43
C THR A 6 60.96 -35.78 0.18
N LEU A 7 60.15 -35.51 1.21
CA LEU A 7 58.71 -35.30 1.04
C LEU A 7 58.48 -34.00 0.23
N LYS A 8 57.68 -34.08 -0.83
CA LYS A 8 57.30 -32.92 -1.65
C LYS A 8 56.32 -32.01 -0.87
N PRO A 9 56.42 -30.68 -0.98
CA PRO A 9 55.57 -29.72 -0.26
C PRO A 9 54.24 -29.50 -0.99
N PHE A 10 53.49 -30.57 -1.25
CA PHE A 10 52.26 -30.50 -2.05
C PHE A 10 50.97 -30.33 -1.23
N SER A 11 51.04 -30.35 0.10
CA SER A 11 49.85 -30.33 0.98
C SER A 11 49.45 -28.94 1.51
N ALA A 12 50.38 -27.98 1.60
CA ALA A 12 50.12 -26.68 2.22
C ALA A 12 49.37 -25.70 1.29
N LEU A 13 49.67 -25.71 -0.02
CA LEU A 13 49.01 -24.81 -0.98
C LEU A 13 47.55 -25.20 -1.25
N ALA A 14 47.26 -26.51 -1.29
CA ALA A 14 45.89 -27.01 -1.47
C ALA A 14 45.00 -26.70 -0.25
N THR A 15 45.53 -26.81 0.96
CA THR A 15 44.78 -26.50 2.19
C THR A 15 44.50 -25.01 2.35
N ILE A 16 45.44 -24.13 1.99
CA ILE A 16 45.23 -22.67 1.95
C ILE A 16 44.16 -22.30 0.90
N SER A 17 44.18 -22.92 -0.28
CA SER A 17 43.18 -22.69 -1.33
C SER A 17 41.77 -23.11 -0.90
N ILE A 18 41.63 -24.26 -0.22
CA ILE A 18 40.35 -24.75 0.30
C ILE A 18 39.83 -23.87 1.45
N THR A 19 40.70 -23.43 2.37
CA THR A 19 40.28 -22.50 3.45
C THR A 19 39.90 -21.13 2.89
N PHE A 20 40.61 -20.61 1.89
CA PHE A 20 40.25 -19.35 1.24
C PHE A 20 38.92 -19.47 0.48
N PHE A 21 38.66 -20.60 -0.18
CA PHE A 21 37.37 -20.88 -0.82
C PHE A 21 36.22 -21.03 0.19
N LEU A 22 36.45 -21.69 1.34
CA LEU A 22 35.48 -21.78 2.44
C LEU A 22 35.26 -20.43 3.14
N LEU A 23 36.29 -19.58 3.24
CA LEU A 23 36.18 -18.20 3.71
C LEU A 23 35.36 -17.35 2.73
N LEU A 24 35.59 -17.48 1.41
CA LEU A 24 34.80 -16.81 0.38
C LEU A 24 33.33 -17.26 0.39
N LEU A 25 33.06 -18.55 0.62
CA LEU A 25 31.69 -19.09 0.79
C LEU A 25 31.01 -18.60 2.08
N ASN A 26 31.76 -18.29 3.14
CA ASN A 26 31.24 -17.68 4.37
C ASN A 26 31.19 -16.15 4.32
N SER A 27 31.84 -15.51 3.35
CA SER A 27 31.94 -14.04 3.22
C SER A 27 30.85 -13.42 2.35
N SER A 28 30.08 -14.22 1.62
CA SER A 28 28.98 -13.72 0.80
C SER A 28 27.64 -13.73 1.55
N LYS A 29 27.56 -13.01 2.68
CA LYS A 29 26.31 -12.28 2.95
C LYS A 29 26.33 -11.08 2.02
N VAL A 30 26.04 -11.30 0.74
CA VAL A 30 25.69 -10.20 -0.15
C VAL A 30 24.38 -9.68 0.43
N ASN A 31 24.43 -8.56 1.18
CA ASN A 31 23.24 -7.80 1.55
C ASN A 31 22.67 -7.22 0.25
N SER A 32 22.00 -8.07 -0.53
CA SER A 32 21.29 -7.65 -1.73
C SER A 32 20.12 -6.82 -1.29
N SER A 33 20.06 -5.57 -1.72
CA SER A 33 18.88 -4.75 -1.51
C SER A 33 17.82 -5.14 -2.54
N GLU A 34 16.61 -5.44 -2.07
CA GLU A 34 15.43 -5.64 -2.91
C GLU A 34 14.67 -4.31 -3.02
N GLU A 35 14.54 -3.79 -4.23
CA GLU A 35 13.70 -2.61 -4.53
C GLU A 35 12.54 -3.02 -5.44
N GLN A 36 11.32 -2.60 -5.08
CA GLN A 36 10.15 -2.72 -5.95
C GLN A 36 9.58 -1.33 -6.17
N SER A 37 9.33 -0.97 -7.43
CA SER A 37 8.66 0.30 -7.75
C SER A 37 7.79 0.20 -8.99
N PHE A 38 6.77 1.06 -9.06
CA PHE A 38 5.99 1.30 -10.25
C PHE A 38 5.38 2.71 -10.21
N SER A 39 5.02 3.23 -11.38
CA SER A 39 4.20 4.44 -11.50
C SER A 39 3.19 4.27 -12.63
N ILE A 40 1.93 4.52 -12.31
CA ILE A 40 0.79 4.50 -13.22
C ILE A 40 0.18 5.90 -13.19
N THR A 41 0.52 6.71 -14.20
CA THR A 41 -0.03 8.07 -14.35
C THR A 41 -1.42 8.08 -14.99
N LYS A 42 -1.77 6.98 -15.67
CA LYS A 42 -3.08 6.71 -16.27
C LYS A 42 -3.26 5.20 -16.41
N PHE A 43 -4.42 4.67 -16.02
CA PHE A 43 -4.70 3.24 -16.10
C PHE A 43 -5.09 2.83 -17.53
N SER A 44 -4.71 1.62 -17.93
CA SER A 44 -5.11 0.99 -19.21
C SER A 44 -6.27 0.04 -19.00
N THR A 45 -7.20 -0.08 -19.96
CA THR A 45 -8.26 -1.11 -19.90
C THR A 45 -7.70 -2.53 -19.90
N TYR A 46 -6.45 -2.71 -20.37
CA TYR A 46 -5.68 -3.96 -20.33
C TYR A 46 -4.47 -3.81 -19.40
N GLN A 47 -4.73 -3.51 -18.12
CA GLN A 47 -3.68 -3.32 -17.12
C GLN A 47 -3.19 -4.66 -16.55
N GLU A 48 -2.18 -5.27 -17.18
CA GLU A 48 -1.67 -6.60 -16.80
C GLU A 48 -1.02 -6.66 -15.40
N ASN A 49 -0.54 -5.53 -14.89
CA ASN A 49 0.13 -5.46 -13.59
C ASN A 49 -0.84 -5.22 -12.42
N LEU A 50 -2.15 -5.34 -12.65
CA LEU A 50 -3.19 -5.27 -11.61
C LEU A 50 -4.04 -6.53 -11.56
N ILE A 51 -4.46 -6.88 -10.36
CA ILE A 51 -5.48 -7.89 -10.09
C ILE A 51 -6.72 -7.13 -9.64
N LEU A 52 -7.77 -7.19 -10.46
CA LEU A 52 -9.07 -6.63 -10.15
C LEU A 52 -9.94 -7.70 -9.48
N GLN A 53 -10.62 -7.32 -8.39
CA GLN A 53 -11.52 -8.18 -7.63
C GLN A 53 -12.84 -7.44 -7.39
N GLY A 54 -13.93 -8.20 -7.26
CA GLY A 54 -15.27 -7.62 -7.11
C GLY A 54 -15.63 -6.77 -8.33
N ASP A 55 -16.13 -5.56 -8.07
CA ASP A 55 -16.68 -4.66 -9.07
C ASP A 55 -15.65 -3.71 -9.70
N ALA A 56 -14.37 -3.84 -9.32
CA ALA A 56 -13.33 -2.93 -9.80
C ALA A 56 -13.12 -3.07 -11.32
N THR A 57 -13.13 -1.94 -12.02
CA THR A 57 -12.95 -1.84 -13.47
C THR A 57 -12.03 -0.68 -13.83
N ILE A 58 -11.52 -0.67 -15.06
CA ILE A 58 -10.75 0.47 -15.58
C ILE A 58 -11.53 1.08 -16.74
N THR A 59 -11.83 2.37 -16.61
CA THR A 59 -12.61 3.10 -17.62
C THR A 59 -11.76 3.36 -18.88
N PRO A 60 -12.37 3.53 -20.07
CA PRO A 60 -11.64 3.95 -21.27
C PRO A 60 -10.92 5.30 -21.12
N THR A 61 -11.38 6.13 -20.17
CA THR A 61 -10.72 7.41 -19.83
C THR A 61 -9.48 7.24 -18.94
N GLY A 62 -9.17 6.02 -18.52
CA GLY A 62 -7.97 5.67 -17.77
C GLY A 62 -8.04 5.91 -16.27
N LYS A 63 -9.25 5.86 -15.71
CA LYS A 63 -9.49 5.82 -14.26
C LYS A 63 -9.67 4.37 -13.82
N LEU A 64 -9.06 4.01 -12.70
CA LEU A 64 -9.40 2.78 -11.98
C LEU A 64 -10.62 3.07 -11.10
N GLN A 65 -11.77 2.57 -11.51
CA GLN A 65 -13.05 2.76 -10.84
C GLN A 65 -13.31 1.54 -9.94
N LEU A 66 -13.19 1.73 -8.62
CA LEU A 66 -13.22 0.63 -7.66
C LEU A 66 -14.64 0.09 -7.41
N THR A 67 -15.67 0.92 -7.53
CA THR A 67 -17.07 0.54 -7.32
C THR A 67 -17.93 0.77 -8.56
N THR A 68 -19.02 0.03 -8.69
CA THR A 68 -19.91 0.07 -9.85
C THR A 68 -20.54 1.44 -10.02
N VAL A 69 -20.53 1.89 -11.28
CA VAL A 69 -21.16 3.12 -11.75
C VAL A 69 -22.04 2.77 -12.95
N ASP A 70 -23.25 3.29 -13.00
CA ASP A 70 -24.18 3.08 -14.11
C ASP A 70 -23.77 3.83 -15.38
N GLU A 71 -24.48 3.60 -16.48
CA GLU A 71 -24.21 4.24 -17.77
C GLU A 71 -24.36 5.77 -17.75
N ASN A 72 -25.08 6.32 -16.76
CA ASN A 72 -25.28 7.76 -16.58
C ASN A 72 -24.22 8.39 -15.66
N GLY A 73 -23.28 7.61 -15.14
CA GLY A 73 -22.25 8.08 -14.22
C GLY A 73 -22.69 8.12 -12.76
N ASN A 74 -23.79 7.46 -12.38
CA ASN A 74 -24.24 7.37 -10.99
C ASN A 74 -23.63 6.14 -10.28
N PRO A 75 -23.09 6.30 -9.06
CA PRO A 75 -22.67 5.15 -8.26
C PRO A 75 -23.88 4.28 -7.86
N LEU A 76 -23.68 2.96 -7.80
CA LEU A 76 -24.71 2.03 -7.34
C LEU A 76 -24.45 1.59 -5.89
N PRO A 77 -25.49 1.33 -5.08
CA PRO A 77 -25.34 0.79 -3.73
C PRO A 77 -24.87 -0.68 -3.76
N TYR A 78 -24.43 -1.19 -2.61
CA TYR A 78 -23.97 -2.58 -2.45
C TYR A 78 -22.78 -2.99 -3.34
N SER A 79 -22.02 -2.03 -3.85
CA SER A 79 -20.82 -2.30 -4.64
C SER A 79 -19.58 -2.45 -3.76
N LEU A 80 -18.72 -3.41 -4.12
CA LEU A 80 -17.40 -3.63 -3.52
C LEU A 80 -16.44 -3.98 -4.63
N GLY A 81 -15.35 -3.24 -4.75
CA GLY A 81 -14.23 -3.68 -5.59
C GLY A 81 -12.87 -3.37 -5.01
N ARG A 82 -11.90 -4.18 -5.43
CA ARG A 82 -10.49 -4.06 -5.03
C ARG A 82 -9.58 -4.15 -6.23
N ALA A 83 -8.44 -3.47 -6.15
CA ALA A 83 -7.39 -3.54 -7.14
C ALA A 83 -6.05 -3.67 -6.44
N LEU A 84 -5.31 -4.75 -6.73
CA LEU A 84 -4.01 -5.02 -6.13
C LEU A 84 -2.92 -5.01 -7.19
N TYR A 85 -1.73 -4.53 -6.84
CA TYR A 85 -0.56 -4.73 -7.69
C TYR A 85 -0.27 -6.24 -7.79
N SER A 86 -0.06 -6.75 -9.00
CA SER A 86 -0.05 -8.20 -9.25
C SER A 86 1.18 -8.89 -8.66
N THR A 87 2.34 -8.22 -8.70
CA THR A 87 3.61 -8.71 -8.15
C THR A 87 3.63 -8.57 -6.61
N PRO A 88 3.84 -9.67 -5.86
CA PRO A 88 4.05 -9.61 -4.41
C PRO A 88 5.25 -8.75 -4.01
N ILE A 89 5.14 -8.09 -2.86
CA ILE A 89 6.17 -7.18 -2.31
C ILE A 89 6.68 -7.78 -1.01
N ARG A 90 8.00 -7.88 -0.86
CA ARG A 90 8.63 -8.31 0.38
C ARG A 90 8.79 -7.13 1.33
N VAL A 91 8.16 -7.20 2.49
CA VAL A 91 8.11 -6.10 3.48
C VAL A 91 9.00 -6.33 4.71
N TRP A 92 9.45 -7.56 4.92
CA TRP A 92 10.48 -7.91 5.91
C TRP A 92 11.12 -9.26 5.56
N ASP A 93 12.29 -9.54 6.13
CA ASP A 93 13.05 -10.78 5.91
C ASP A 93 13.36 -11.46 7.25
N LYS A 94 12.91 -12.71 7.39
CA LYS A 94 13.11 -13.49 8.63
C LYS A 94 14.58 -13.87 8.88
N SER A 95 15.35 -14.06 7.82
CA SER A 95 16.74 -14.53 7.87
C SER A 95 17.74 -13.43 8.22
N THR A 96 17.48 -12.20 7.79
CA THR A 96 18.32 -11.03 8.07
C THR A 96 17.78 -10.16 9.20
N ASP A 97 16.51 -10.37 9.59
CA ASP A 97 15.77 -9.55 10.54
C ASP A 97 15.38 -8.15 10.01
N ASP A 98 15.68 -7.87 8.74
CA ASP A 98 15.46 -6.57 8.10
C ASP A 98 13.99 -6.29 7.77
N GLU A 99 13.65 -5.00 7.70
CA GLU A 99 12.33 -4.51 7.31
C GLU A 99 12.42 -3.49 6.17
N ALA A 100 11.39 -3.46 5.35
CA ALA A 100 11.31 -2.55 4.22
C ALA A 100 10.77 -1.18 4.65
N SER A 101 11.35 -0.13 4.10
CA SER A 101 10.68 1.18 4.01
C SER A 101 9.86 1.25 2.73
N PHE A 102 8.74 1.98 2.74
CA PHE A 102 7.99 2.24 1.52
C PHE A 102 7.38 3.64 1.48
N ALA A 103 7.08 4.09 0.26
CA ALA A 103 6.23 5.24 -0.02
C ALA A 103 5.24 4.88 -1.13
N THR A 104 4.00 5.35 -1.01
CA THR A 104 2.99 5.27 -2.05
C THR A 104 2.34 6.64 -2.22
N PHE A 105 2.16 7.05 -3.47
CA PHE A 105 1.51 8.29 -3.83
C PHE A 105 0.40 7.99 -4.83
N PHE A 106 -0.77 8.53 -4.58
CA PHE A 106 -1.91 8.33 -5.48
C PHE A 106 -2.83 9.53 -5.44
N SER A 107 -3.63 9.65 -6.50
CA SER A 107 -4.71 10.63 -6.55
C SER A 107 -6.03 9.93 -6.77
N PHE A 108 -7.07 10.44 -6.11
CA PHE A 108 -8.40 9.88 -6.22
C PHE A 108 -9.48 10.96 -6.24
N VAL A 109 -10.67 10.59 -6.71
CA VAL A 109 -11.90 11.37 -6.59
C VAL A 109 -12.97 10.50 -5.96
N VAL A 110 -13.58 11.03 -4.91
CA VAL A 110 -14.85 10.54 -4.37
C VAL A 110 -15.94 11.51 -4.78
N ASN A 111 -17.01 11.00 -5.40
CA ASN A 111 -18.13 11.81 -5.87
C ASN A 111 -19.47 11.17 -5.54
N ALA A 112 -20.20 11.77 -4.62
CA ALA A 112 -21.57 11.45 -4.27
C ALA A 112 -22.56 12.37 -5.02
N PRO A 113 -23.69 11.85 -5.54
CA PRO A 113 -24.79 12.66 -6.04
C PRO A 113 -25.34 13.63 -4.98
N ASN A 114 -25.39 13.19 -3.72
CA ASN A 114 -25.73 14.02 -2.58
C ASN A 114 -24.58 14.04 -1.55
N LYS A 115 -23.90 15.19 -1.45
CA LYS A 115 -22.76 15.39 -0.54
C LYS A 115 -23.09 15.26 0.96
N THR A 116 -24.35 15.16 1.34
CA THR A 116 -24.76 14.96 2.75
C THR A 116 -25.02 13.49 3.09
N THR A 117 -25.03 12.60 2.10
CA THR A 117 -25.29 11.16 2.26
C THR A 117 -24.24 10.38 1.47
N THR A 118 -23.03 10.35 2.01
CA THR A 118 -21.86 9.64 1.50
C THR A 118 -21.69 8.31 2.22
N ALA A 119 -21.27 7.26 1.50
CA ALA A 119 -20.81 6.01 2.08
C ALA A 119 -20.15 5.09 1.03
N ASP A 120 -19.28 4.17 1.43
CA ASP A 120 -18.68 4.04 2.78
C ASP A 120 -17.23 4.54 2.80
N GLY A 121 -16.56 4.57 1.64
CA GLY A 121 -15.21 5.10 1.49
C GLY A 121 -14.28 4.12 0.77
N LEU A 122 -12.98 4.46 0.81
CA LEU A 122 -11.92 3.65 0.22
C LEU A 122 -10.71 3.55 1.14
N ALA A 123 -9.84 2.58 0.89
CA ALA A 123 -8.60 2.42 1.63
C ALA A 123 -7.45 1.95 0.74
N PHE A 124 -6.24 2.45 1.01
CA PHE A 124 -5.00 1.79 0.59
C PHE A 124 -4.65 0.73 1.63
N PHE A 125 -4.36 -0.50 1.22
CA PHE A 125 -4.13 -1.60 2.17
C PHE A 125 -2.98 -2.52 1.78
N ILE A 126 -2.43 -3.18 2.80
CA ILE A 126 -1.36 -4.18 2.74
C ILE A 126 -1.93 -5.47 3.34
N ALA A 127 -1.86 -6.57 2.60
CA ALA A 127 -2.48 -7.84 2.99
C ALA A 127 -1.72 -9.06 2.45
N PRO A 128 -2.02 -10.28 2.94
CA PRO A 128 -1.45 -11.51 2.39
C PRO A 128 -1.69 -11.64 0.87
N VAL A 129 -0.76 -12.30 0.18
CA VAL A 129 -0.74 -12.38 -1.29
C VAL A 129 -2.05 -12.92 -1.88
N ASP A 130 -2.70 -13.86 -1.19
CA ASP A 130 -3.92 -14.56 -1.58
C ASP A 130 -5.22 -13.94 -1.04
N THR A 131 -5.13 -12.73 -0.48
CA THR A 131 -6.29 -11.99 0.08
C THR A 131 -7.49 -11.96 -0.86
N GLN A 132 -8.68 -12.16 -0.29
CA GLN A 132 -9.98 -12.07 -0.97
C GLN A 132 -10.84 -10.96 -0.38
N PRO A 133 -11.77 -10.37 -1.17
CA PRO A 133 -12.77 -9.45 -0.66
C PRO A 133 -13.48 -9.99 0.59
N GLN A 134 -13.66 -9.14 1.60
CA GLN A 134 -14.39 -9.47 2.82
C GLN A 134 -15.78 -8.83 2.80
N THR A 135 -16.25 -8.27 3.93
CA THR A 135 -17.60 -7.73 4.06
C THR A 135 -17.69 -6.33 3.44
N ASN A 136 -18.79 -6.10 2.72
CA ASN A 136 -19.13 -4.83 2.09
C ASN A 136 -19.55 -3.76 3.14
N GLY A 137 -19.88 -2.54 2.69
CA GLY A 137 -20.28 -1.43 3.52
C GLY A 137 -19.11 -0.83 4.29
N GLY A 138 -19.36 -0.31 5.50
CA GLY A 138 -18.35 0.24 6.41
C GLY A 138 -17.29 -0.75 6.94
N LEU A 139 -17.14 -1.94 6.37
CA LEU A 139 -15.97 -2.83 6.57
C LEU A 139 -15.01 -2.78 5.37
N LEU A 140 -15.30 -1.90 4.40
CA LEU A 140 -14.49 -1.50 3.26
C LEU A 140 -14.05 -2.64 2.34
N GLY A 141 -14.66 -3.83 2.43
CA GLY A 141 -14.23 -5.02 1.71
C GLY A 141 -12.89 -5.60 2.18
N ILE A 142 -12.38 -5.11 3.31
CA ILE A 142 -11.08 -5.46 3.89
C ILE A 142 -11.26 -6.36 5.12
N PHE A 143 -12.24 -6.07 5.97
CA PHE A 143 -12.48 -6.81 7.20
C PHE A 143 -13.76 -7.63 7.12
N LYS A 144 -13.77 -8.79 7.76
CA LYS A 144 -14.97 -9.63 7.86
C LYS A 144 -15.93 -9.10 8.92
N GLU A 145 -15.38 -8.66 10.05
CA GLU A 145 -16.09 -8.17 11.23
C GLU A 145 -15.34 -6.96 11.81
N ALA A 146 -16.04 -6.17 12.61
CA ALA A 146 -15.43 -4.99 13.24
C ALA A 146 -14.49 -5.33 14.42
N THR A 147 -14.53 -6.58 14.90
CA THR A 147 -13.70 -7.04 16.02
C THR A 147 -12.23 -7.19 15.59
N TYR A 148 -11.31 -6.93 16.51
CA TYR A 148 -9.89 -7.16 16.27
C TYR A 148 -9.61 -8.65 16.05
N ASN A 149 -8.91 -8.95 14.96
CA ASN A 149 -8.47 -10.30 14.65
C ASN A 149 -7.07 -10.28 14.04
N SER A 150 -6.07 -10.75 14.80
CA SER A 150 -4.68 -10.82 14.33
C SER A 150 -4.47 -11.71 13.11
N SER A 151 -5.37 -12.67 12.87
CA SER A 151 -5.33 -13.53 11.69
C SER A 151 -5.73 -12.80 10.40
N ASN A 152 -6.24 -11.56 10.49
CA ASN A 152 -6.48 -10.71 9.32
C ASN A 152 -5.17 -10.39 8.59
N GLN A 153 -4.08 -10.18 9.34
CA GLN A 153 -2.76 -9.81 8.82
C GLN A 153 -2.82 -8.61 7.87
N ILE A 154 -3.55 -7.56 8.26
CA ILE A 154 -3.86 -6.40 7.42
C ILE A 154 -3.42 -5.11 8.11
N VAL A 155 -2.84 -4.22 7.32
CA VAL A 155 -2.68 -2.80 7.63
C VAL A 155 -3.34 -1.98 6.53
N ALA A 156 -4.16 -0.99 6.89
CA ALA A 156 -4.79 -0.11 5.92
C ALA A 156 -4.74 1.36 6.34
N VAL A 157 -4.84 2.23 5.34
CA VAL A 157 -5.08 3.66 5.50
C VAL A 157 -6.43 3.94 4.83
N GLU A 158 -7.45 4.19 5.64
CA GLU A 158 -8.83 4.40 5.20
C GLU A 158 -9.16 5.89 5.02
N PHE A 159 -10.06 6.15 4.08
CA PHE A 159 -10.65 7.44 3.77
C PHE A 159 -12.15 7.27 3.93
N ASP A 160 -12.60 7.30 5.18
CA ASP A 160 -13.97 6.97 5.58
C ASP A 160 -14.88 8.20 5.44
N THR A 161 -15.97 8.03 4.69
CA THR A 161 -16.97 9.06 4.39
C THR A 161 -18.29 8.84 5.13
N HIS A 162 -18.42 7.74 5.85
CA HIS A 162 -19.61 7.37 6.61
C HIS A 162 -19.32 7.33 8.12
N TYR A 163 -20.36 7.14 8.92
CA TYR A 163 -20.20 6.95 10.36
C TYR A 163 -20.90 5.66 10.76
N ASN A 164 -20.11 4.69 11.21
CA ASN A 164 -20.56 3.41 11.70
C ASN A 164 -20.34 3.29 13.21
N SER A 165 -21.45 3.23 13.94
CA SER A 165 -21.42 2.90 15.37
C SER A 165 -21.20 1.39 15.55
N PRO A 166 -20.32 0.93 16.47
CA PRO A 166 -19.65 1.73 17.51
C PRO A 166 -18.16 2.04 17.26
N TRP A 167 -17.60 1.82 16.06
CA TRP A 167 -16.15 1.91 15.86
C TRP A 167 -15.66 3.30 15.45
N ASP A 168 -16.48 4.08 14.74
CA ASP A 168 -16.02 5.36 14.20
C ASP A 168 -16.06 6.53 15.18
N PRO A 169 -15.17 7.52 14.99
CA PRO A 169 -15.34 8.83 15.62
C PRO A 169 -16.67 9.45 15.19
N ARG A 170 -17.46 9.91 16.16
CA ARG A 170 -18.81 10.43 15.90
C ARG A 170 -18.79 11.62 14.92
N ASN A 171 -19.65 11.53 13.91
CA ASN A 171 -20.09 12.61 13.01
C ASN A 171 -18.98 13.33 12.22
N THR A 172 -17.85 12.68 11.94
CA THR A 172 -16.81 13.30 11.12
C THR A 172 -16.20 12.26 10.18
N PRO A 173 -16.32 12.45 8.84
CA PRO A 173 -15.48 11.75 7.90
C PRO A 173 -14.01 11.87 8.29
N HIS A 174 -13.23 10.83 8.08
CA HIS A 174 -11.90 10.76 8.64
C HIS A 174 -10.91 10.00 7.78
N LEU A 175 -9.63 10.30 8.02
CA LEU A 175 -8.50 9.52 7.57
C LEU A 175 -8.06 8.63 8.73
N GLY A 176 -8.00 7.33 8.51
CA GLY A 176 -7.74 6.32 9.53
C GLY A 176 -6.49 5.48 9.26
N ILE A 177 -5.93 4.87 10.31
CA ILE A 177 -4.90 3.83 10.21
C ILE A 177 -5.43 2.58 10.91
N ASP A 178 -5.70 1.55 10.12
CA ASP A 178 -6.26 0.28 10.57
C ASP A 178 -5.17 -0.77 10.72
N VAL A 179 -5.25 -1.53 11.81
CA VAL A 179 -4.34 -2.64 12.07
C VAL A 179 -5.18 -3.81 12.57
N ASN A 180 -5.42 -4.77 11.69
CA ASN A 180 -6.21 -5.99 11.98
C ASN A 180 -7.67 -5.78 12.45
N THR A 181 -8.21 -4.57 12.34
CA THR A 181 -9.60 -4.20 12.62
C THR A 181 -9.95 -2.92 11.88
N ILE A 182 -11.23 -2.76 11.51
CA ILE A 182 -11.79 -1.50 10.99
C ILE A 182 -11.80 -0.37 12.03
N LYS A 183 -11.70 -0.70 13.32
CA LYS A 183 -11.59 0.33 14.34
C LYS A 183 -10.18 0.92 14.32
N SER A 184 -10.03 1.97 13.55
CA SER A 184 -8.79 2.74 13.39
C SER A 184 -7.98 2.90 14.69
N LYS A 185 -6.70 2.55 14.62
CA LYS A 185 -5.72 2.79 15.70
C LYS A 185 -5.53 4.29 15.95
N LYS A 186 -5.59 5.10 14.89
CA LYS A 186 -5.52 6.55 14.94
C LYS A 186 -6.34 7.14 13.80
N VAL A 187 -7.05 8.22 14.10
CA VAL A 187 -7.85 8.96 13.11
C VAL A 187 -7.46 10.43 13.10
N ALA A 188 -7.69 11.07 11.95
CA ALA A 188 -7.72 12.52 11.80
C ALA A 188 -9.02 12.92 11.09
N ALA A 189 -9.75 13.89 11.65
CA ALA A 189 -10.96 14.42 11.02
C ALA A 189 -10.63 15.10 9.68
N VAL A 190 -11.42 14.82 8.64
CA VAL A 190 -11.22 15.33 7.29
C VAL A 190 -12.48 16.00 6.77
N GLY A 191 -12.34 17.21 6.23
CA GLY A 191 -13.37 17.84 5.41
C GLY A 191 -13.24 17.39 3.96
N PHE A 192 -13.85 16.25 3.60
CA PHE A 192 -13.83 15.74 2.23
C PHE A 192 -14.45 16.75 1.26
N ARG A 193 -13.84 16.84 0.07
CA ARG A 193 -14.28 17.73 -1.01
C ARG A 193 -14.90 16.88 -2.12
N ASN A 194 -16.22 16.71 -2.03
CA ASN A 194 -17.00 15.92 -2.99
C ASN A 194 -16.72 16.33 -4.45
N GLY A 195 -16.38 15.36 -5.30
CA GLY A 195 -16.08 15.55 -6.72
C GLY A 195 -14.73 16.21 -7.02
N TYR A 196 -13.86 16.39 -6.01
CA TYR A 196 -12.55 17.00 -6.18
C TYR A 196 -11.41 16.02 -5.98
N VAL A 197 -10.34 16.23 -6.76
CA VAL A 197 -9.13 15.42 -6.68
C VAL A 197 -8.46 15.63 -5.34
N ALA A 198 -8.31 14.53 -4.59
CA ALA A 198 -7.41 14.41 -3.46
C ALA A 198 -6.10 13.77 -3.92
N THR A 199 -4.98 14.26 -3.39
CA THR A 199 -3.65 13.64 -3.55
C THR A 199 -3.19 13.12 -2.20
N VAL A 200 -2.70 11.89 -2.16
CA VAL A 200 -2.30 11.20 -0.94
C VAL A 200 -0.84 10.78 -1.03
N LEU A 201 -0.10 10.97 0.05
CA LEU A 201 1.19 10.33 0.30
C LEU A 201 1.10 9.49 1.57
N VAL A 202 1.42 8.20 1.45
CA VAL A 202 1.61 7.30 2.60
C VAL A 202 3.06 6.84 2.63
N THR A 203 3.70 6.93 3.79
CA THR A 203 5.09 6.50 4.00
C THR A 203 5.21 5.63 5.23
N TYR A 204 6.07 4.61 5.15
CA TYR A 204 6.45 3.78 6.28
C TYR A 204 7.95 3.81 6.51
N ASP A 205 8.33 4.12 7.75
CA ASP A 205 9.70 4.09 8.24
C ASP A 205 9.85 2.94 9.26
N PRO A 206 10.61 1.87 8.95
CA PRO A 206 10.78 0.74 9.85
C PRO A 206 11.70 1.01 11.04
N THR A 207 12.54 2.06 11.01
CA THR A 207 13.38 2.46 12.14
C THR A 207 12.52 2.96 13.29
N TYR A 208 11.48 3.73 12.98
CA TYR A 208 10.54 4.26 13.97
C TYR A 208 9.21 3.50 14.03
N LYS A 209 9.03 2.46 13.20
CA LYS A 209 7.74 1.77 12.99
C LYS A 209 6.63 2.76 12.63
N SER A 210 6.95 3.82 11.91
CA SER A 210 6.05 4.97 11.74
C SER A 210 5.34 4.89 10.40
N LEU A 211 4.02 4.70 10.42
CA LEU A 211 3.17 4.85 9.25
C LEU A 211 2.54 6.24 9.28
N VAL A 212 2.76 7.02 8.22
CA VAL A 212 2.24 8.37 8.08
C VAL A 212 1.45 8.46 6.79
N ALA A 213 0.23 9.00 6.87
CA ALA A 213 -0.60 9.29 5.70
C ALA A 213 -0.97 10.77 5.70
N SER A 214 -0.79 11.41 4.55
CA SER A 214 -1.21 12.80 4.31
C SER A 214 -2.13 12.88 3.12
N LEU A 215 -3.19 13.68 3.25
CA LEU A 215 -4.15 13.97 2.18
C LEU A 215 -4.14 15.47 1.92
N VAL A 216 -4.09 15.86 0.65
CA VAL A 216 -4.16 17.25 0.20
C VAL A 216 -5.26 17.38 -0.83
N TYR A 217 -6.03 18.47 -0.75
CA TYR A 217 -6.89 18.94 -1.83
C TYR A 217 -6.27 20.18 -2.47
N PRO A 218 -5.52 20.05 -3.58
CA PRO A 218 -4.74 21.15 -4.15
C PRO A 218 -5.59 22.39 -4.47
N LYS A 219 -6.79 22.17 -5.03
CA LYS A 219 -7.74 23.26 -5.37
C LYS A 219 -8.10 24.12 -4.16
N PHE A 220 -8.19 23.52 -2.98
CA PHE A 220 -8.62 24.20 -1.74
C PHE A 220 -7.47 24.58 -0.82
N LYS A 221 -6.25 24.14 -1.13
CA LYS A 221 -5.06 24.33 -0.27
C LYS A 221 -5.29 23.83 1.16
N THR A 222 -6.10 22.77 1.31
CA THR A 222 -6.35 22.11 2.60
C THR A 222 -5.59 20.80 2.65
N SER A 223 -4.97 20.52 3.79
CA SER A 223 -4.23 19.28 4.04
C SER A 223 -4.63 18.67 5.38
N TYR A 224 -4.50 17.34 5.46
CA TYR A 224 -4.77 16.53 6.63
C TYR A 224 -3.65 15.50 6.77
N ILE A 225 -3.35 15.10 8.00
CA ILE A 225 -2.29 14.12 8.28
C ILE A 225 -2.68 13.24 9.47
N VAL A 226 -2.36 11.95 9.37
CA VAL A 226 -2.45 11.00 10.48
C VAL A 226 -1.15 10.19 10.53
N SER A 227 -0.73 9.82 11.74
CA SER A 227 0.45 8.98 11.94
C SER A 227 0.24 8.05 13.12
N ALA A 228 0.73 6.81 13.00
CA ALA A 228 0.71 5.84 14.08
C ALA A 228 1.94 4.93 14.03
N ALA A 229 2.36 4.44 15.20
CA ALA A 229 3.33 3.37 15.27
C ALA A 229 2.66 2.04 14.84
N VAL A 230 3.18 1.39 13.80
CA VAL A 230 2.69 0.13 13.24
C VAL A 230 3.89 -0.79 13.05
N ASP A 231 3.88 -1.95 13.69
CA ASP A 231 4.90 -2.97 13.49
C ASP A 231 4.47 -3.91 12.36
N LEU A 232 4.95 -3.66 11.14
CA LEU A 232 4.58 -4.48 9.97
C LEU A 232 5.04 -5.92 10.13
N LYS A 233 6.26 -6.13 10.63
CA LYS A 233 6.84 -7.46 10.85
C LYS A 233 6.01 -8.30 11.83
N ALA A 234 5.45 -7.66 12.86
CA ALA A 234 4.53 -8.33 13.80
C ALA A 234 3.10 -8.50 13.27
N THR A 235 2.73 -7.85 12.17
CA THR A 235 1.34 -7.76 11.69
C THR A 235 1.10 -8.55 10.40
N VAL A 236 1.95 -8.40 9.39
CA VAL A 236 1.77 -8.95 8.04
C VAL A 236 2.84 -10.01 7.72
N PRO A 237 2.59 -10.97 6.80
CA PRO A 237 3.62 -11.91 6.36
C PRO A 237 4.80 -11.23 5.64
N GLU A 238 5.90 -11.95 5.42
CA GLU A 238 7.09 -11.44 4.70
C GLU A 238 6.73 -10.89 3.31
N TRP A 239 5.82 -11.60 2.61
CA TRP A 239 5.34 -11.25 1.28
C TRP A 239 3.88 -10.84 1.31
N VAL A 240 3.59 -9.66 0.76
CA VAL A 240 2.27 -9.04 0.76
C VAL A 240 1.88 -8.57 -0.64
N ARG A 241 0.60 -8.24 -0.83
CA ARG A 241 0.18 -7.35 -1.91
C ARG A 241 -0.29 -6.03 -1.33
N VAL A 242 -0.13 -4.99 -2.14
CA VAL A 242 -0.63 -3.64 -1.85
C VAL A 242 -1.67 -3.27 -2.87
N GLY A 243 -2.66 -2.47 -2.48
CA GLY A 243 -3.76 -2.13 -3.36
C GLY A 243 -4.77 -1.20 -2.73
N PHE A 244 -5.90 -1.07 -3.42
CA PHE A 244 -7.06 -0.29 -2.99
C PHE A 244 -8.27 -1.18 -2.82
N SER A 245 -9.11 -0.85 -1.85
CA SER A 245 -10.44 -1.43 -1.64
C SER A 245 -11.43 -0.29 -1.44
N ALA A 246 -12.63 -0.41 -1.98
CA ALA A 246 -13.68 0.58 -1.76
C ALA A 246 -15.06 -0.08 -1.76
N THR A 247 -15.99 0.56 -1.07
CA THR A 247 -17.38 0.11 -0.92
C THR A 247 -18.34 1.27 -0.97
N THR A 248 -19.52 1.02 -1.52
CA THR A 248 -20.66 1.94 -1.43
C THR A 248 -21.60 1.52 -0.31
N GLY A 249 -22.42 2.45 0.18
CA GLY A 249 -23.46 2.18 1.16
C GLY A 249 -24.41 1.06 0.79
N LEU A 250 -24.95 0.44 1.83
CA LEU A 250 -25.93 -0.64 1.75
C LEU A 250 -27.37 -0.11 1.62
N SER A 251 -27.53 1.09 1.05
CA SER A 251 -28.82 1.76 0.81
C SER A 251 -28.66 2.76 -0.33
N ASP A 252 -29.68 2.86 -1.19
CA ASP A 252 -29.69 3.67 -2.42
C ASP A 252 -29.32 5.15 -2.23
N ASN A 253 -29.49 5.71 -1.02
CA ASN A 253 -29.21 7.12 -0.75
C ASN A 253 -27.76 7.38 -0.29
N TYR A 254 -27.01 6.33 0.06
CA TYR A 254 -25.66 6.42 0.60
C TYR A 254 -24.69 5.85 -0.42
N ILE A 255 -24.37 6.64 -1.45
CA ILE A 255 -23.63 6.17 -2.61
C ILE A 255 -22.62 7.22 -3.05
N GLU A 256 -21.44 6.76 -3.47
CA GLU A 256 -20.39 7.59 -4.04
C GLU A 256 -19.49 6.78 -4.98
N THR A 257 -18.86 7.45 -5.94
CA THR A 257 -17.85 6.83 -6.81
C THR A 257 -16.51 6.78 -6.09
N HIS A 258 -15.66 5.83 -6.45
CA HIS A 258 -14.30 5.68 -5.91
C HIS A 258 -13.31 5.52 -7.07
N ASP A 259 -12.86 6.65 -7.62
CA ASP A 259 -12.01 6.70 -8.80
C ASP A 259 -10.55 6.95 -8.40
N ILE A 260 -9.65 5.99 -8.63
CA ILE A 260 -8.20 6.22 -8.56
C ILE A 260 -7.72 6.73 -9.93
N LEU A 261 -7.03 7.86 -9.93
CA LEU A 261 -6.60 8.55 -11.14
C LEU A 261 -5.12 8.29 -11.48
N SER A 262 -4.28 8.19 -10.45
CA SER A 262 -2.87 7.82 -10.57
C SER A 262 -2.42 7.05 -9.35
N TRP A 263 -1.39 6.21 -9.51
CA TRP A 263 -0.79 5.47 -8.40
C TRP A 263 0.68 5.15 -8.68
N SER A 264 1.54 5.52 -7.74
CA SER A 264 2.93 5.11 -7.69
C SER A 264 3.28 4.52 -6.34
N PHE A 265 4.20 3.57 -6.34
CA PHE A 265 4.68 2.88 -5.14
C PHE A 265 6.17 2.64 -5.28
N LYS A 266 6.88 2.73 -4.16
CA LYS A 266 8.27 2.30 -4.04
C LYS A 266 8.53 1.69 -2.66
N SER A 267 9.20 0.55 -2.61
CA SER A 267 9.73 -0.07 -1.40
C SER A 267 11.20 -0.45 -1.56
N LYS A 268 11.89 -0.55 -0.43
CA LYS A 268 13.27 -1.02 -0.35
C LYS A 268 13.53 -1.81 0.93
N LEU A 269 14.16 -2.98 0.78
CA LEU A 269 14.54 -3.92 1.84
C LEU A 269 16.04 -4.27 1.69
N PRO A 270 16.88 -4.16 2.74
CA PRO A 270 16.63 -3.41 3.97
C PRO A 270 16.37 -1.93 3.69
N ALA A 271 15.65 -1.26 4.58
CA ALA A 271 15.55 0.20 4.53
C ALA A 271 16.95 0.83 4.56
N GLY A 272 17.25 1.70 3.58
CA GLY A 272 18.47 2.50 3.59
C GLY A 272 18.34 3.71 4.53
N ASP A 273 19.46 4.21 5.05
CA ASP A 273 19.49 5.43 5.86
C ASP A 273 18.96 6.63 5.04
N ASN A 274 17.88 7.27 5.51
CA ASN A 274 17.21 8.47 4.95
C ASN A 274 16.38 8.29 3.65
N ASP A 275 15.97 7.08 3.30
CA ASP A 275 15.40 6.79 1.97
C ASP A 275 13.93 7.26 1.79
N VAL A 276 13.15 7.40 2.87
CA VAL A 276 11.71 7.74 2.81
C VAL A 276 11.45 9.10 2.13
N LEU A 277 12.29 10.11 2.39
CA LEU A 277 12.17 11.44 1.77
C LEU A 277 12.68 11.45 0.31
N GLY A 278 13.67 10.62 -0.02
CA GLY A 278 14.13 10.41 -1.41
C GLY A 278 13.07 9.67 -2.26
N PHE A 279 12.33 8.75 -1.65
CA PHE A 279 11.22 8.04 -2.29
C PHE A 279 10.00 8.95 -2.50
N ALA A 280 9.63 9.75 -1.51
CA ALA A 280 8.55 10.72 -1.66
C ALA A 280 8.85 11.73 -2.78
N THR A 281 10.08 12.22 -2.87
CA THR A 281 10.48 13.19 -3.91
C THR A 281 10.55 12.59 -5.32
N SER A 282 11.03 11.35 -5.49
CA SER A 282 11.04 10.67 -6.80
C SER A 282 9.65 10.25 -7.28
N SER A 283 8.78 9.82 -6.37
CA SER A 283 7.35 9.55 -6.62
C SER A 283 6.61 10.82 -7.06
N LEU A 284 6.87 11.96 -6.40
CA LEU A 284 6.32 13.27 -6.79
C LEU A 284 6.87 13.79 -8.13
N HIS A 285 8.16 13.58 -8.43
CA HIS A 285 8.81 14.14 -9.63
C HIS A 285 8.33 13.46 -10.93
N HIS A 286 7.96 12.17 -10.87
CA HIS A 286 7.38 11.47 -12.02
C HIS A 286 5.98 11.98 -12.38
N ASP A 287 5.20 12.42 -11.39
CA ASP A 287 3.84 12.92 -11.60
C ASP A 287 3.80 14.42 -11.98
N HIS A 288 4.74 15.23 -11.48
CA HIS A 288 4.79 16.67 -11.76
C HIS A 288 5.26 17.04 -13.18
N LEU A 289 6.16 16.24 -13.79
CA LEU A 289 6.63 16.50 -15.15
C LEU A 289 5.59 16.21 -16.24
N ASN A 290 4.57 15.40 -15.94
CA ASN A 290 3.49 15.06 -16.86
C ASN A 290 2.27 16.00 -16.78
N ASN A 291 2.14 16.79 -15.70
CA ASN A 291 0.99 17.68 -15.46
C ASN A 291 1.26 19.17 -15.75
N LEU A 292 2.48 19.54 -16.17
CA LEU A 292 2.80 20.93 -16.56
C LEU A 292 2.41 21.28 -18.01
N ASN A 293 1.88 20.32 -18.78
CA ASN A 293 1.48 20.53 -20.19
C ASN A 293 -0.05 20.38 -20.44
N SER A 294 -0.89 20.35 -19.40
CA SER A 294 -2.33 20.08 -19.55
C SER A 294 -3.27 20.98 -18.75
N PHE A 295 -2.83 22.18 -18.35
CA PHE A 295 -3.71 23.26 -17.89
C PHE A 295 -3.52 24.53 -18.72
#